data_AF-A0A380EFH1-F1
#
_entry.id   AF-A0A380EFH1-F1
#
_cell.length_a   1.000
_cell.length_b   1.000
_cell.length_c   1.000
_cell.angle_alpha   90.00
_cell.angle_beta   90.00
_cell.angle_gamma   90.00
#
_symmetry.space_group_name_H-M   'P 1'
#
loop_
_entity.id
_entity.type
_entity.pdbx_description
1 polymer ?
#
loop_
_entity_poly.entity_id
_entity_poly.type
_entity_poly.pdbx_seq_one_letter_code
_entity_poly.pdbx_strand_id
1 'polypeptide(L)'
;MACQGHINILESATMREEINEIARRIIVDIRDKQLRYQDIAILYRDESYAYLFDSILPLYNIPYNIDTKRSMTHHPVMEMIRSLIEVIQSNWQVNPMLRLLKTDVLTASYLKSAYLVDLLENFVLERGIYGKRWLDDELFNVEHFSKMGRKGHN
;
A
#
# COMPACT_ATOMS: atom_id res chain seq x y z
N MET A 1 -24.16 -0.27 45.88
CA MET A 1 -25.17 -0.47 44.81
C MET A 1 -24.66 0.23 43.57
N ALA A 2 -24.02 -0.51 42.66
CA ALA A 2 -23.46 0.07 41.43
C ALA A 2 -24.58 0.21 40.39
N CYS A 3 -24.69 1.39 39.77
CA CYS A 3 -25.69 1.67 38.76
C CYS A 3 -25.63 0.65 37.62
N GLN A 4 -26.73 -0.06 37.42
CA GLN A 4 -26.93 -1.02 36.36
C GLN A 4 -27.32 -0.25 35.08
N GLY A 5 -26.31 0.35 34.44
CA GLY A 5 -26.47 1.06 33.17
C GLY A 5 -26.05 0.18 31.99
N HIS A 6 -26.82 0.19 30.90
CA HIS A 6 -26.44 -0.40 29.62
C HIS A 6 -25.46 0.48 28.81
N ILE A 7 -24.97 1.56 29.42
CA ILE A 7 -24.11 2.57 28.77
C ILE A 7 -22.78 2.58 29.51
N ASN A 8 -21.68 2.42 28.78
CA ASN A 8 -20.32 2.54 29.29
C ASN A 8 -19.62 3.64 28.49
N ILE A 9 -18.91 4.52 29.19
CA ILE A 9 -18.04 5.53 28.57
C ILE A 9 -16.60 5.05 28.79
N LEU A 10 -15.83 5.04 27.71
CA LEU A 10 -14.42 4.69 27.70
C LEU A 10 -13.63 5.90 27.21
N GLU A 11 -12.48 6.13 27.82
CA GLU A 11 -11.53 7.14 27.38
C GLU A 11 -10.24 6.44 26.94
N SER A 12 -9.61 6.95 25.89
CA SER A 12 -8.37 6.38 25.35
C SER A 12 -7.45 7.50 24.90
N ALA A 13 -6.14 7.30 25.09
CA ALA A 13 -5.13 8.33 24.83
C ALA A 13 -4.96 8.66 23.34
N THR A 14 -5.25 7.70 22.46
CA THR A 14 -5.22 7.88 21.01
C THR A 14 -6.33 7.10 20.35
N MET A 15 -6.67 7.47 19.13
CA MET A 15 -7.63 6.77 18.28
C MET A 15 -7.26 5.29 18.02
N ARG A 16 -5.96 4.98 17.93
CA ARG A 16 -5.48 3.61 17.82
C ARG A 16 -5.74 2.81 19.09
N GLU A 17 -5.51 3.41 20.26
CA GLU A 17 -5.81 2.77 21.54
C GLU A 17 -7.31 2.59 21.74
N GLU A 18 -8.13 3.56 21.33
CA GLU A 18 -9.59 3.44 21.37
C GLU A 18 -10.07 2.22 20.57
N ILE A 19 -9.57 2.02 19.36
CA ILE A 19 -9.93 0.87 18.53
C ILE A 19 -9.42 -0.45 19.12
N ASN A 20 -8.23 -0.46 19.73
CA ASN A 20 -7.73 -1.63 20.47
C ASN A 20 -8.66 -1.99 21.64
N GLU A 21 -9.09 -1.01 22.42
CA GLU A 21 -10.02 -1.21 23.53
C GLU A 21 -11.39 -1.68 23.04
N ILE A 22 -11.90 -1.12 21.94
CA ILE A 22 -13.13 -1.59 21.29
C ILE A 22 -12.97 -3.07 20.85
N ALA A 23 -11.87 -3.43 20.20
CA ALA A 23 -11.60 -4.80 19.75
C ALA A 23 -11.56 -5.79 20.93
N ARG A 24 -10.86 -5.44 22.02
CA ARG A 24 -10.84 -6.24 23.26
C ARG A 24 -12.25 -6.39 23.83
N ARG A 25 -13.02 -5.31 23.83
CA ARG A 25 -14.40 -5.34 24.36
C ARG A 25 -15.32 -6.23 23.54
N ILE A 26 -15.21 -6.18 22.21
CA ILE A 26 -15.95 -7.08 21.30
C ILE A 26 -15.65 -8.54 21.63
N ILE A 27 -14.37 -8.90 21.83
CA ILE A 27 -13.98 -10.27 22.20
C ILE A 27 -14.62 -10.68 23.54
N VAL A 28 -14.56 -9.81 24.55
CA VAL A 28 -15.17 -10.08 25.86
C VAL A 28 -16.68 -10.23 25.74
N ASP A 29 -17.34 -9.37 24.99
CA ASP A 29 -18.79 -9.39 24.81
C ASP A 29 -19.25 -10.67 24.06
N ILE A 30 -18.48 -11.15 23.09
CA ILE A 30 -18.77 -12.41 22.40
C ILE A 30 -18.53 -13.62 23.31
N ARG A 31 -17.39 -13.64 24.02
CA ARG A 31 -17.02 -14.77 24.88
C ARG A 31 -17.92 -14.90 26.10
N ASP A 32 -18.17 -13.79 26.78
CA ASP A 32 -18.79 -13.79 28.12
C ASP A 32 -20.30 -13.49 28.05
N LYS A 33 -20.78 -12.75 27.03
CA LYS A 33 -22.20 -12.38 26.88
C LYS A 33 -22.93 -13.13 25.75
N GLN A 34 -22.28 -14.10 25.11
CA GLN A 34 -22.86 -14.94 24.05
C GLN A 34 -23.44 -14.12 22.86
N LEU A 35 -22.88 -12.94 22.61
CA LEU A 35 -23.22 -12.15 21.42
C LEU A 35 -22.51 -12.70 20.18
N ARG A 36 -23.05 -12.44 18.99
CA ARG A 36 -22.39 -12.73 17.71
C ARG A 36 -21.83 -11.44 17.13
N TYR A 37 -20.81 -11.53 16.26
CA TYR A 37 -20.23 -10.36 15.60
C TYR A 37 -21.26 -9.48 14.88
N GLN A 38 -22.26 -10.09 14.24
CA GLN A 38 -23.35 -9.37 13.55
C GLN A 38 -24.29 -8.60 14.47
N ASP A 39 -24.25 -8.86 15.78
CA ASP A 39 -25.08 -8.16 16.77
C ASP A 39 -24.38 -6.88 17.27
N ILE A 40 -23.16 -6.61 16.81
CA ILE A 40 -22.33 -5.46 17.20
C ILE A 40 -22.17 -4.52 16.01
N ALA A 41 -22.51 -3.24 16.22
CA ALA A 41 -22.28 -2.17 15.25
C ALA A 41 -21.34 -1.12 15.86
N ILE A 42 -20.39 -0.65 15.05
CA ILE A 42 -19.47 0.43 15.42
C ILE A 42 -19.83 1.66 14.58
N LEU A 43 -20.21 2.74 15.25
CA LEU A 43 -20.52 4.02 14.61
C LEU A 43 -19.38 5.00 14.83
N TYR A 44 -18.83 5.52 13.76
CA TYR A 44 -17.77 6.52 13.78
C TYR A 44 -18.10 7.68 12.84
N ARG A 45 -17.52 8.86 13.09
CA ARG A 45 -17.75 10.07 12.29
C ARG A 45 -16.60 10.38 11.32
N ASP A 46 -15.37 10.07 11.72
CA ASP A 46 -14.17 10.39 10.95
C ASP A 46 -13.72 9.18 10.11
N GLU A 47 -13.50 9.38 8.81
CA GLU A 47 -13.05 8.33 7.88
C GLU A 47 -11.71 7.70 8.27
N SER A 48 -10.89 8.41 9.04
CA SER A 48 -9.62 7.92 9.58
C SER A 48 -9.81 6.62 10.40
N TYR A 49 -10.99 6.40 10.99
CA TYR A 49 -11.28 5.19 11.78
C TYR A 49 -11.30 3.95 10.90
N ALA A 50 -11.81 4.04 9.67
CA ALA A 50 -11.89 2.90 8.77
C ALA A 50 -10.51 2.31 8.47
N TYR A 51 -9.50 3.14 8.20
CA TYR A 51 -8.12 2.67 7.97
C TYR A 51 -7.53 1.96 9.20
N LEU A 52 -7.82 2.47 10.40
CA LEU A 52 -7.34 1.85 11.62
C LEU A 52 -8.07 0.53 11.91
N PHE A 53 -9.38 0.46 11.69
CA PHE A 53 -10.15 -0.79 11.78
C PHE A 53 -9.59 -1.85 10.83
N ASP A 54 -9.30 -1.47 9.57
CA ASP A 54 -8.68 -2.35 8.57
C ASP A 54 -7.32 -2.91 9.04
N SER A 55 -6.55 -2.12 9.80
CA SER A 55 -5.25 -2.56 10.30
C SER A 55 -5.33 -3.36 11.61
N ILE A 56 -6.33 -3.13 12.46
CA ILE A 56 -6.38 -3.64 13.84
C ILE A 56 -7.31 -4.85 13.97
N LEU A 57 -8.54 -4.79 13.43
CA LEU A 57 -9.53 -5.87 13.61
C LEU A 57 -9.04 -7.24 13.12
N PRO A 58 -8.31 -7.35 11.99
CA PRO A 58 -7.71 -8.61 11.57
C PRO A 58 -6.73 -9.20 12.57
N LEU A 59 -5.97 -8.37 13.31
CA LEU A 59 -5.02 -8.83 14.33
C LEU A 59 -5.72 -9.54 15.50
N TYR A 60 -6.98 -9.16 15.74
CA TYR A 60 -7.84 -9.77 16.76
C TYR A 60 -8.75 -10.88 16.19
N ASN A 61 -8.60 -11.24 14.91
CA ASN A 61 -9.47 -12.18 14.19
C ASN A 61 -10.97 -11.82 14.26
N ILE A 62 -11.27 -10.52 14.28
CA ILE A 62 -12.65 -10.03 14.30
C ILE A 62 -13.12 -9.89 12.84
N PRO A 63 -14.13 -10.65 12.38
CA PRO A 63 -14.75 -10.41 11.08
C PRO A 63 -15.55 -9.11 11.12
N TYR A 64 -15.41 -8.29 10.07
CA TYR A 64 -16.06 -6.99 10.00
C TYR A 64 -16.41 -6.62 8.55
N ASN A 65 -17.33 -5.67 8.41
CA ASN A 65 -17.66 -5.06 7.14
C ASN A 65 -17.72 -3.55 7.34
N ILE A 66 -17.01 -2.79 6.49
CA ILE A 66 -17.00 -1.32 6.53
C ILE A 66 -17.78 -0.83 5.32
N ASP A 67 -18.85 -0.06 5.56
CA ASP A 67 -19.63 0.61 4.52
C ASP A 67 -18.93 1.88 4.05
N THR A 68 -17.71 1.73 3.51
CA THR A 68 -16.93 2.84 2.97
C THR A 68 -16.43 2.49 1.58
N LYS A 69 -16.61 3.43 0.65
CA LYS A 69 -16.02 3.32 -0.68
C LYS A 69 -14.50 3.45 -0.51
N ARG A 70 -13.76 2.38 -0.81
CA ARG A 70 -12.29 2.40 -0.73
C ARG A 70 -11.74 3.56 -1.56
N SER A 71 -10.90 4.39 -0.95
CA SER A 71 -10.20 5.46 -1.64
C SER A 71 -9.32 4.86 -2.75
N MET A 72 -9.55 5.28 -3.99
CA MET A 72 -8.73 4.85 -5.14
C MET A 72 -7.38 5.58 -5.19
N THR A 73 -7.13 6.56 -4.30
CA THR A 73 -5.97 7.43 -4.34
C THR A 73 -4.64 6.69 -4.25
N HIS A 74 -4.59 5.56 -3.53
CA HIS A 74 -3.39 4.72 -3.40
C HIS A 74 -3.46 3.44 -4.27
N HIS A 75 -4.46 3.32 -5.13
CA HIS A 75 -4.56 2.16 -6.01
C HIS A 75 -3.42 2.19 -7.06
N PRO A 76 -2.73 1.07 -7.34
CA PRO A 76 -1.60 1.03 -8.26
C PRO A 76 -1.89 1.65 -9.64
N VAL A 77 -3.11 1.46 -10.17
CA VAL A 77 -3.55 2.05 -11.44
C VAL A 77 -3.61 3.59 -11.38
N MET A 78 -4.06 4.16 -10.26
CA MET A 78 -4.12 5.62 -10.12
C MET A 78 -2.72 6.23 -10.03
N GLU A 79 -1.82 5.57 -9.31
CA GLU A 79 -0.42 5.99 -9.25
C GLU A 79 0.27 5.82 -10.61
N MET A 80 -0.08 4.79 -11.38
CA MET A 80 0.41 4.60 -12.76
C MET A 80 -0.03 5.76 -13.66
N ILE A 81 -1.31 6.15 -13.63
CA ILE A 81 -1.83 7.26 -14.43
C ILE A 81 -1.14 8.58 -14.05
N ARG A 82 -1.00 8.85 -12.74
CA ARG A 82 -0.31 10.05 -12.24
C ARG A 82 1.15 10.08 -12.70
N SER A 83 1.86 8.97 -12.51
CA SER A 83 3.27 8.84 -12.90
C SER A 83 3.43 8.99 -14.40
N LEU A 84 2.53 8.45 -15.21
CA LEU A 84 2.55 8.59 -16.67
C LEU A 84 2.38 10.06 -17.11
N ILE A 85 1.46 10.80 -16.49
CA ILE A 85 1.29 12.23 -16.79
C ILE A 85 2.54 13.02 -16.38
N GLU A 86 3.13 12.70 -15.23
CA GLU A 86 4.37 13.34 -14.76
C GLU A 86 5.56 13.01 -15.67
N VAL A 87 5.65 11.78 -16.17
CA VAL A 87 6.59 11.40 -17.23
C VAL A 87 6.40 12.34 -18.43
N ILE A 88 5.17 12.42 -18.97
CA ILE A 88 4.74 13.33 -20.07
C ILE A 88 5.23 14.77 -19.85
N GLN A 89 4.93 15.34 -18.69
CA GLN A 89 5.22 16.74 -18.36
C GLN A 89 6.71 17.01 -18.07
N SER A 90 7.41 16.04 -17.48
CA SER A 90 8.83 16.16 -17.12
C SER A 90 9.77 15.88 -18.29
N ASN A 91 9.25 15.56 -19.48
CA ASN A 91 10.04 15.20 -20.65
C ASN A 91 11.00 14.05 -20.36
N TRP A 92 10.48 12.97 -19.78
CA TRP A 92 11.12 11.65 -19.48
C TRP A 92 12.18 11.72 -18.38
N GLN A 93 11.90 12.41 -17.28
CA GLN A 93 12.78 12.32 -16.12
C GLN A 93 12.82 10.91 -15.54
N VAL A 94 13.96 10.57 -14.93
CA VAL A 94 14.23 9.24 -14.39
C VAL A 94 13.27 8.88 -13.25
N ASN A 95 13.06 9.79 -12.31
CA ASN A 95 12.23 9.51 -11.13
C ASN A 95 10.76 9.19 -11.50
N PRO A 96 10.06 9.98 -12.34
CA PRO A 96 8.72 9.63 -12.80
C PRO A 96 8.67 8.33 -13.60
N MET A 97 9.69 8.06 -14.44
CA MET A 97 9.77 6.82 -15.22
C MET A 97 9.91 5.59 -14.33
N LEU A 98 10.82 5.61 -13.37
CA LEU A 98 11.00 4.49 -12.43
C LEU A 98 9.78 4.31 -11.54
N ARG A 99 9.16 5.40 -11.08
CA ARG A 99 7.91 5.34 -10.31
C ARG A 99 6.79 4.67 -11.10
N LEU A 100 6.63 5.04 -12.37
CA LEU A 100 5.66 4.43 -13.28
C LEU A 100 5.89 2.91 -13.41
N LEU A 101 7.13 2.47 -13.62
CA LEU A 101 7.46 1.05 -13.78
C LEU A 101 7.30 0.26 -12.47
N LYS A 102 7.57 0.89 -11.33
CA LYS A 102 7.41 0.31 -9.99
C LYS A 102 5.96 0.18 -9.53
N THR A 103 4.98 0.66 -10.30
CA THR A 103 3.55 0.43 -10.00
C THR A 103 3.10 -1.00 -10.25
N ASP A 104 3.95 -1.83 -10.88
CA ASP A 104 3.66 -3.19 -11.36
C ASP A 104 2.51 -3.31 -12.39
N VAL A 105 1.79 -2.23 -12.69
CA VAL A 105 0.64 -2.29 -13.62
C VAL A 105 1.10 -2.54 -15.07
N LEU A 106 2.16 -1.86 -15.51
CA LEU A 106 2.71 -2.02 -16.86
C LEU A 106 3.65 -3.22 -16.99
N THR A 107 4.19 -3.69 -15.86
CA THR A 107 5.26 -4.69 -15.84
C THR A 107 4.77 -6.08 -15.40
N ALA A 108 3.51 -6.21 -14.94
CA ALA A 108 2.92 -7.45 -14.46
C ALA A 108 2.99 -8.64 -15.45
N SER A 109 3.06 -8.38 -16.75
CA SER A 109 3.18 -9.43 -17.77
C SER A 109 4.58 -10.08 -17.81
N TYR A 110 5.60 -9.46 -17.23
CA TYR A 110 6.97 -9.94 -17.25
C TYR A 110 7.30 -10.75 -15.99
N LEU A 111 7.86 -11.95 -16.18
CA LEU A 111 8.36 -12.76 -15.08
C LEU A 111 9.51 -12.05 -14.36
N LYS A 112 9.45 -11.97 -13.02
CA LYS A 112 10.42 -11.23 -12.19
C LYS A 112 10.50 -9.73 -12.52
N SER A 113 9.37 -9.10 -12.85
CA SER A 113 9.25 -7.67 -13.15
C SER A 113 10.02 -6.78 -12.17
N ALA A 114 9.82 -6.96 -10.87
CA ALA A 114 10.49 -6.17 -9.82
C ALA A 114 12.02 -6.19 -9.97
N TYR A 115 12.60 -7.39 -10.13
CA TYR A 115 14.05 -7.54 -10.33
C TYR A 115 14.54 -6.88 -11.63
N LEU A 116 13.77 -6.98 -12.72
CA LEU A 116 14.12 -6.35 -13.99
C LEU A 116 14.05 -4.82 -13.90
N VAL A 117 13.09 -4.28 -13.15
CA VAL A 117 12.95 -2.84 -12.91
C VAL A 117 14.10 -2.33 -12.03
N ASP A 118 14.50 -3.06 -11.00
CA ASP A 118 15.66 -2.70 -10.16
C ASP A 118 16.97 -2.72 -10.97
N LEU A 119 17.11 -3.70 -11.86
CA LEU A 119 18.26 -3.79 -12.77
C LEU A 119 18.28 -2.61 -13.75
N LEU A 120 17.13 -2.24 -14.30
CA LEU A 120 16.98 -1.07 -15.16
C LEU A 120 17.29 0.23 -14.42
N GLU A 121 16.85 0.37 -13.18
CA GLU A 121 17.15 1.53 -12.33
C GLU A 121 18.66 1.74 -12.20
N ASN A 122 19.39 0.69 -11.79
CA ASN A 122 20.85 0.77 -11.68
C ASN A 122 21.49 1.16 -13.02
N PHE A 123 21.10 0.50 -14.10
CA PHE A 123 21.62 0.77 -15.45
C PHE A 123 21.42 2.23 -15.89
N VAL A 124 20.22 2.76 -15.72
CA VAL A 124 19.83 4.11 -16.14
C VAL A 124 20.57 5.16 -15.32
N LEU A 125 20.72 4.93 -14.01
CA LEU A 125 21.48 5.82 -13.12
C LEU A 125 22.97 5.84 -13.48
N GLU A 126 23.59 4.67 -13.66
CA GLU A 126 25.01 4.57 -13.98
C GLU A 126 25.35 5.17 -15.35
N ARG A 127 24.46 5.05 -16.34
CA ARG A 127 24.65 5.64 -17.68
C ARG A 127 24.14 7.07 -17.83
N GLY A 128 23.53 7.62 -16.78
CA GLY A 128 22.90 8.93 -16.81
C GLY A 128 21.85 9.02 -17.91
N ILE A 129 21.03 7.98 -18.09
CA ILE A 129 19.93 7.99 -19.07
C ILE A 129 18.81 8.84 -18.49
N TYR A 130 18.49 9.95 -19.14
CA TYR A 130 17.38 10.82 -18.76
C TYR A 130 16.83 11.51 -20.00
N GLY A 131 15.59 11.96 -19.88
CA GLY A 131 14.89 12.68 -20.91
C GLY A 131 14.74 11.89 -22.21
N LYS A 132 14.97 12.54 -23.35
CA LYS A 132 14.82 11.90 -24.66
C LYS A 132 15.72 10.67 -24.86
N ARG A 133 16.75 10.47 -24.04
CA ARG A 133 17.62 9.28 -24.06
C ARG A 133 16.85 7.99 -23.75
N TRP A 134 15.69 8.07 -23.09
CA TRP A 134 14.81 6.92 -22.91
C TRP A 134 14.20 6.39 -24.21
N LEU A 135 14.17 7.22 -25.27
CA LEU A 135 13.63 6.86 -26.59
C LEU A 135 14.71 6.43 -27.58
N ASP A 136 15.96 6.38 -27.13
CA ASP A 136 17.11 6.00 -27.96
C ASP A 136 17.44 4.53 -27.74
N ASP A 137 16.97 3.69 -28.67
CA ASP A 137 17.13 2.23 -28.61
C ASP A 137 18.61 1.81 -28.58
N GLU A 138 19.52 2.60 -29.16
CA GLU A 138 20.95 2.25 -29.19
C GLU A 138 21.57 2.21 -27.80
N LEU A 139 21.06 3.03 -26.87
CA LEU A 139 21.53 3.08 -25.48
C LEU A 139 21.20 1.81 -24.69
N PHE A 140 20.25 1.00 -25.16
CA PHE A 140 19.78 -0.22 -24.50
C PHE A 140 20.31 -1.51 -25.15
N ASN A 141 21.26 -1.42 -26.10
CA ASN A 141 21.86 -2.59 -26.72
C ASN A 141 22.71 -3.45 -25.75
N VAL A 142 22.56 -4.77 -25.87
CA VAL A 142 23.07 -5.77 -24.91
C VAL A 142 24.61 -5.83 -24.85
N GLU A 143 25.33 -5.41 -25.89
CA GLU A 143 26.80 -5.35 -25.88
C GLU A 143 27.35 -4.44 -24.77
N HIS A 144 26.59 -3.42 -24.39
CA HIS A 144 26.91 -2.50 -23.30
C HIS A 144 26.59 -3.09 -21.92
N PHE A 145 25.75 -4.13 -21.86
CA PHE A 145 25.33 -4.82 -20.64
C PHE A 145 26.38 -5.82 -20.14
N SER A 146 27.12 -6.47 -21.06
CA SER A 146 28.14 -7.47 -20.72
C SER A 146 29.34 -6.93 -19.95
N LYS A 147 29.57 -5.61 -19.93
CA LYS A 147 30.69 -4.98 -19.21
C LYS A 147 30.43 -4.79 -17.70
N MET A 148 29.21 -5.07 -17.21
CA MET A 148 28.77 -4.59 -15.88
C MET A 148 28.69 -5.63 -14.77
N GLY A 149 29.01 -6.91 -15.01
CA GLY A 149 29.18 -7.85 -13.88
C GLY A 149 28.78 -9.29 -14.15
N ARG A 150 29.70 -10.05 -14.75
CA ARG A 150 29.92 -11.44 -14.33
C ARG A 150 31.29 -11.50 -13.65
N LYS A 151 31.36 -11.10 -12.38
CA LYS A 151 32.32 -11.74 -11.49
C LYS A 151 31.67 -13.06 -11.09
N GLY A 152 32.00 -14.11 -11.84
CA GLY A 152 31.68 -15.46 -11.40
C GLY A 152 32.37 -15.70 -10.07
N HIS A 153 31.59 -15.88 -9.01
CA HIS A 153 32.05 -16.67 -7.89
C HIS A 153 32.12 -18.11 -8.40
N ASN A 154 33.32 -18.56 -8.75
CA ASN A 154 33.73 -19.95 -8.59
C ASN A 154 34.28 -20.13 -7.19
#